data_AF-A0A1U7ITT9-F1
#
_entry.id   AF-A0A1U7ITT9-F1
#
_cell.length_a   1.000
_cell.length_b   1.000
_cell.length_c   1.000
_cell.angle_alpha   90.00
_cell.angle_beta   90.00
_cell.angle_gamma   90.00
#
_symmetry.space_group_name_H-M   'P 1'
#
loop_
_entity.id
_entity.type
_entity.pdbx_description
1 polymer ?
#
loop_
_entity_poly.entity_id
_entity_poly.type
_entity_poly.pdbx_seq_one_letter_code
_entity_poly.pdbx_strand_id
1 'polypeptide(L)' 'MEATINCAEACINGCVLGDKCPNKEYVATASKFINDVSLDRMHEIAEAALRKKMSQPPEWVIPDFPE' A
#
# COMPACT_ATOMS: atom_id res chain seq x y z
N MET A 1 -13.60 5.96 21.46
CA MET A 1 -12.44 5.06 21.30
C MET A 1 -12.43 4.66 19.83
N GLU A 2 -11.61 5.31 19.02
CA GLU A 2 -11.40 4.87 17.65
C GLU A 2 -10.56 3.60 17.72
N ALA A 3 -11.14 2.47 17.32
CA ALA A 3 -10.41 1.21 17.30
C ALA A 3 -9.25 1.36 16.31
N THR A 4 -8.02 1.26 16.80
CA THR A 4 -6.82 1.11 15.98
C THR A 4 -6.93 -0.20 15.22
N ILE A 5 -7.48 -0.13 14.01
CA ILE A 5 -7.64 -1.29 13.15
C ILE A 5 -6.41 -1.46 12.27
N ASN A 6 -5.84 -2.67 12.26
CA ASN A 6 -4.85 -3.00 11.25
C ASN A 6 -5.56 -3.24 9.91
N CYS A 7 -5.63 -2.21 9.08
CA CYS A 7 -6.27 -2.31 7.76
C CYS A 7 -5.62 -3.38 6.87
N ALA A 8 -4.34 -3.70 7.05
CA ALA A 8 -3.64 -4.72 6.26
C ALA A 8 -4.14 -6.14 6.55
N GLU A 9 -4.61 -6.40 7.76
CA GLU A 9 -5.13 -7.72 8.16
C GLU A 9 -6.66 -7.75 8.08
N ALA A 10 -7.32 -6.73 8.64
CA ALA A 10 -8.77 -6.72 8.78
C ALA A 10 -9.52 -6.39 7.49
N CYS A 11 -8.92 -5.60 6.58
CA CYS A 11 -9.59 -5.16 5.35
C CYS A 11 -9.17 -5.93 4.10
N ILE A 12 -8.48 -7.07 4.23
CA ILE A 12 -7.95 -7.85 3.10
C ILE A 12 -9.04 -8.33 2.12
N ASN A 13 -10.23 -8.63 2.63
CA ASN A 13 -11.39 -9.09 1.85
C ASN A 13 -12.44 -7.97 1.62
N GLY A 14 -12.11 -6.72 1.94
CA GLY A 14 -13.03 -5.59 1.89
C GLY A 14 -13.06 -4.80 3.19
N CYS A 15 -13.48 -3.54 3.11
CA CYS A 15 -13.47 -2.64 4.26
C CYS A 15 -14.48 -3.08 5.33
N VAL A 16 -13.99 -3.46 6.52
CA VAL A 16 -14.84 -3.90 7.65
C VAL A 16 -15.49 -2.75 8.42
N LEU A 17 -14.96 -1.53 8.29
CA LEU A 17 -15.48 -0.33 8.95
C LEU A 17 -16.49 0.46 8.10
N GLY A 18 -16.76 0.00 6.87
CA GLY A 18 -17.66 0.68 5.93
C GLY A 18 -17.29 2.14 5.72
N ASP A 19 -18.19 3.05 6.12
CA ASP A 19 -18.01 4.50 5.95
C ASP A 19 -16.93 5.13 6.84
N LYS A 20 -16.49 4.44 7.90
CA LYS A 20 -15.47 4.93 8.84
C LYS A 20 -14.04 4.50 8.45
N CYS A 21 -13.81 4.16 7.18
CA CYS A 21 -12.49 3.82 6.70
C CYS A 21 -11.54 5.03 6.83
N PRO A 22 -10.41 4.92 7.56
CA PRO A 22 -9.48 6.03 7.72
C PRO A 22 -8.83 6.46 6.39
N ASN A 23 -8.76 5.56 5.42
CA ASN A 23 -8.13 5.80 4.12
C ASN A 23 -9.13 6.15 2.99
N LYS A 24 -10.35 6.58 3.34
CA LYS A 24 -11.42 6.84 2.35
C LYS A 24 -11.05 7.96 1.37
N GLU A 25 -10.26 8.93 1.79
CA GLU A 25 -9.78 10.05 0.96
C GLU A 25 -8.96 9.57 -0.26
N TYR A 26 -8.24 8.46 -0.12
CA TYR A 26 -7.39 7.92 -1.19
C TYR A 26 -8.15 7.13 -2.25
N VAL A 27 -9.43 6.78 -2.00
CA VAL A 27 -10.24 5.96 -2.90
C VAL A 27 -10.38 6.64 -4.27
N ALA A 28 -10.62 7.95 -4.30
CA ALA A 28 -10.77 8.70 -5.55
C ALA A 28 -9.48 8.70 -6.37
N THR A 29 -8.34 8.92 -5.71
CA THR A 29 -7.02 8.94 -6.34
C THR A 29 -6.63 7.55 -6.86
N ALA A 30 -6.86 6.49 -6.06
CA ALA A 30 -6.59 5.11 -6.45
C ALA A 30 -7.46 4.70 -7.65
N SER A 31 -8.75 5.07 -7.63
CA SER A 31 -9.67 4.80 -8.74
C SER A 31 -9.21 5.51 -10.02
N LYS A 32 -8.79 6.78 -9.92
CA LYS A 32 -8.24 7.52 -11.06
C LYS A 32 -7.00 6.83 -11.62
N PHE A 33 -6.07 6.42 -10.77
CA PHE A 33 -4.86 5.73 -11.19
C PHE A 33 -5.17 4.43 -11.95
N ILE A 34 -6.08 3.60 -11.43
CA ILE A 34 -6.44 2.32 -12.07
C ILE A 34 -7.10 2.54 -13.44
N ASN A 35 -7.89 3.60 -13.61
CA ASN A 35 -8.54 3.91 -14.89
C ASN A 35 -7.60 4.59 -15.89
N ASP A 36 -6.73 5.48 -15.44
CA ASP A 36 -5.83 6.26 -16.32
C ASP A 36 -4.58 5.46 -16.73
N VAL A 37 -4.15 4.48 -15.94
CA VAL A 37 -2.91 3.73 -16.17
C VAL A 37 -3.22 2.37 -16.78
N SER A 38 -2.73 2.13 -18.00
CA SER A 38 -2.87 0.82 -18.66
C SER A 38 -2.08 -0.27 -17.93
N LEU A 39 -2.47 -1.53 -18.14
CA LEU A 39 -1.79 -2.67 -17.54
C LEU A 39 -0.31 -2.73 -17.92
N ASP A 40 0.02 -2.50 -19.20
CA ASP A 40 1.40 -2.44 -19.67
C ASP A 40 2.21 -1.37 -18.93
N ARG A 41 1.62 -0.19 -18.73
CA ARG A 41 2.27 0.90 -17.98
C ARG A 41 2.48 0.53 -16.52
N MET A 42 1.59 -0.24 -15.91
CA MET A 42 1.79 -0.75 -14.55
C MET A 42 3.00 -1.70 -14.48
N HIS A 43 3.18 -2.57 -15.48
CA HIS A 43 4.35 -3.45 -15.56
C HIS A 43 5.66 -2.67 -15.68
N GLU A 44 5.70 -1.63 -16.53
CA GLU A 44 6.86 -0.75 -16.64
C GLU A 44 7.22 -0.07 -15.31
N ILE A 45 6.21 0.41 -14.57
CA ILE A 45 6.40 1.02 -13.25
C ILE A 45 6.99 0.00 -12.27
N ALA A 46 6.49 -1.23 -12.29
CA ALA A 46 6.98 -2.31 -11.41
C ALA A 46 8.44 -2.67 -11.71
N GLU A 47 8.83 -2.78 -12.99
CA GLU A 47 10.22 -3.02 -13.38
C GLU A 47 11.15 -1.87 -12.98
N ALA A 48 10.71 -0.62 -13.14
CA ALA A 48 11.48 0.55 -12.72
C ALA A 48 11.68 0.57 -11.19
N ALA A 49 10.65 0.23 -10.42
CA ALA A 49 10.73 0.12 -8.97
C ALA A 49 11.72 -0.98 -8.54
N LEU A 50 11.69 -2.14 -9.21
CA LEU A 50 12.63 -3.23 -8.96
C LEU A 50 14.08 -2.80 -9.22
N ARG A 51 14.34 -2.17 -10.38
CA ARG A 51 15.68 -1.63 -10.71
C ARG A 51 16.15 -0.64 -9.66
N LYS A 52 15.28 0.28 -9.24
CA LYS A 52 15.59 1.26 -8.18
C LYS A 52 15.91 0.58 -6.86
N LYS A 53 15.19 -0.47 -6.48
CA LYS A 53 15.46 -1.25 -5.25
C LYS A 53 16.82 -1.94 -5.32
N MET A 54 17.18 -2.52 -6.46
CA MET A 54 18.47 -3.19 -6.64
C MET A 54 19.66 -2.22 -6.64
N SER A 55 19.45 -0.98 -7.08
CA SER A 55 20.49 0.06 -7.08
C SER A 55 20.66 0.77 -5.73
N GLN A 56 19.66 0.68 -4.84
CA GLN A 56 19.70 1.36 -3.54
C GLN A 56 20.52 0.54 -2.54
N PRO A 57 21.24 1.21 -1.61
CA PRO A 57 21.89 0.51 -0.51
C PRO A 57 20.85 -0.27 0.31
N PRO A 58 21.22 -1.44 0.87
CA PRO A 58 20.31 -2.23 1.67
C PRO A 58 19.87 -1.45 2.91
N GLU A 59 18.56 -1.40 3.15
CA GLU A 59 17.99 -0.88 4.39
C GLU A 59 18.06 -1.99 5.46
N TRP A 60 18.86 -1.76 6.49
CA TRP A 60 18.99 -2.69 7.61
C TRP A 60 17.90 -2.37 8.64
N VAL A 61 16.85 -3.19 8.66
CA VAL A 61 15.84 -3.13 9.73
C VAL A 61 16.36 -3.96 10.90
N ILE A 62 16.72 -3.29 12.01
CA ILE A 62 17.06 -3.96 13.27
C ILE A 62 15.75 -4.26 13.98
N PRO A 63 15.38 -5.54 14.22
CA PRO A 63 14.16 -5.87 14.94
C PRO A 63 14.25 -5.39 16.39
N ASP A 64 13.17 -4.81 16.91
CA ASP A 64 13.00 -4.64 18.35
C ASP A 64 12.76 -6.02 18.97
N PHE A 65 13.79 -6.60 19.61
CA PHE A 65 13.65 -7.81 20.40
C PHE A 65 13.15 -7.41 21.80
N PRO A 66 12.01 -7.93 22.28
CA PRO A 66 11.60 -7.75 23.67
C PRO A 66 12.58 -8.47 24.61
N GLU A 67 12.91 -7.85 25.76
CA GLU A 67 13.70 -8.44 26.84
C GLU A 67 13.01 -9.64 27.52
#